data_AF-A0A4Q4UJM5-F1
#
_entry.id   AF-A0A4Q4UJM5-F1
#
_cell.length_a   1.000
_cell.length_b   1.000
_cell.length_c   1.000
_cell.angle_alpha   90.00
_cell.angle_beta   90.00
_cell.angle_gamma   90.00
#
_symmetry.space_group_name_H-M   'P 1'
#
loop_
_entity.id
_entity.type
_entity.pdbx_description
1 polymer ?
#
loop_
_entity_poly.entity_id
_entity_poly.type
_entity_poly.pdbx_seq_one_letter_code
_entity_poly.pdbx_strand_id
1 'polypeptide(L)'
;MSAQNSAGIQTLLDAEREASKIVQKAREYRTKRVREARDEAKKEVDAYRKKKEEEFKKFEAEHTQGNKQAEDEANREADAKIQEIQAAGKKSQRKVVDDLLKAVLDVKPVPPSAA
;
A
#
# COMPACT_ATOMS: atom_id res chain seq x y z
N MET A 1 41.04 50.58 57.12
CA MET A 1 41.30 49.57 56.07
C MET A 1 40.29 48.41 56.13
N SER A 2 38.98 48.69 56.17
CA SER A 2 37.92 47.65 56.26
C SER A 2 36.89 47.75 55.13
N ALA A 3 36.57 48.96 54.66
CA ALA A 3 35.62 49.21 53.58
C ALA A 3 36.09 48.71 52.19
N GLN A 4 37.40 48.69 51.93
CA GLN A 4 37.96 48.13 50.69
C GLN A 4 37.84 46.59 50.62
N ASN A 5 37.91 45.91 51.76
CA ASN A 5 37.72 44.45 51.81
C ASN A 5 36.26 44.05 51.58
N SER A 6 35.29 44.82 52.10
CA SER A 6 33.86 44.54 51.87
C SER A 6 33.42 44.80 50.43
N ALA A 7 33.96 45.84 49.77
CA ALA A 7 33.64 46.16 48.37
C ALA A 7 34.19 45.12 47.37
N GLY A 8 35.40 44.60 47.62
CA GLY A 8 35.98 43.52 46.81
C GLY A 8 35.21 42.20 46.93
N ILE A 9 34.81 41.83 48.15
CA ILE A 9 34.00 40.63 48.41
C ILE A 9 32.64 40.73 47.70
N GLN A 10 31.97 41.88 47.78
CA GLN A 10 30.68 42.07 47.11
C GLN A 10 30.79 41.90 45.59
N THR A 11 31.88 42.42 45.00
CA THR A 11 32.15 42.29 43.56
C THR A 11 32.36 40.82 43.16
N LEU A 12 33.07 40.04 43.99
CA LEU A 12 33.27 38.61 43.76
C LEU A 12 31.96 37.81 43.87
N LEU A 13 31.11 38.13 44.86
CA LEU A 13 29.80 37.50 45.01
C LEU A 13 28.87 37.80 43.83
N ASP A 14 28.89 39.02 43.31
CA ASP A 14 28.10 39.39 42.14
C ASP A 14 28.64 38.72 40.87
N ALA A 15 29.96 38.61 40.72
CA ALA A 15 30.58 37.83 39.64
C ALA A 15 30.23 36.33 39.71
N GLU A 16 30.19 35.74 40.91
CA GLU A 16 29.80 34.34 41.12
C GLU A 16 28.32 34.09 40.74
N ARG A 17 27.43 35.03 41.09
CA ARG A 17 26.02 34.98 40.69
C ARG A 17 25.86 35.06 39.18
N GLU A 18 26.56 35.98 38.51
CA GLU A 18 26.51 36.09 37.06
C GLU A 18 27.08 34.87 36.36
N ALA A 19 28.21 34.34 36.83
CA ALA A 19 28.77 33.08 36.32
C ALA A 19 27.78 31.92 36.46
N SER A 20 27.11 31.81 37.63
CA SER A 20 26.09 30.79 37.89
C SER A 20 24.90 30.92 36.93
N LYS A 21 24.41 32.14 36.69
CA LYS A 21 23.33 32.40 35.71
C LYS A 21 23.73 32.02 34.30
N ILE A 22 24.97 32.31 33.88
CA ILE A 22 25.47 31.94 32.55
C ILE A 22 25.48 30.41 32.39
N VAL A 23 25.98 29.69 33.39
CA VAL A 23 26.01 28.22 33.36
C VAL A 23 24.59 27.64 33.34
N GLN A 24 23.66 28.19 34.12
CA GLN A 24 22.27 27.75 34.14
C GLN A 24 21.59 27.96 32.77
N LYS A 25 21.73 29.15 32.17
CA LYS A 25 21.21 29.45 30.83
C LYS A 25 21.79 28.50 29.78
N ALA A 26 23.08 28.17 29.86
CA ALA A 26 23.70 27.21 28.94
C ALA A 26 23.11 25.79 29.08
N ARG A 27 22.85 25.34 30.31
CA ARG A 27 22.20 24.03 30.58
C ARG A 27 20.77 23.98 30.06
N GLU A 28 20.00 25.04 30.29
CA GLU A 28 18.63 25.18 29.79
C GLU A 28 18.61 25.20 28.25
N TYR A 29 19.49 25.99 27.62
CA TYR A 29 19.63 26.04 26.17
C TYR A 29 19.97 24.67 25.57
N ARG A 30 20.93 23.95 26.17
CA ARG A 30 21.27 22.58 25.74
C ARG A 30 20.06 21.65 25.82
N THR A 31 19.33 21.69 26.94
CA THR A 31 18.16 20.83 27.15
C THR A 31 17.05 21.16 26.16
N LYS A 32 16.81 22.44 25.90
CA LYS A 32 15.85 22.93 24.91
C LYS A 32 16.22 22.44 23.50
N ARG A 33 17.48 22.62 23.08
CA ARG A 33 17.97 22.13 21.77
C ARG A 33 17.81 20.62 21.59
N VAL A 34 18.07 19.83 22.64
CA VAL A 34 17.88 18.38 22.58
C VAL A 34 16.40 18.01 22.43
N ARG A 35 15.49 18.73 23.10
CA ARG A 35 14.04 18.51 22.94
C ARG A 35 13.57 18.91 21.53
N GLU A 36 13.98 20.09 21.07
CA GLU A 36 13.65 20.58 19.72
C GLU A 36 14.10 19.59 18.64
N ALA A 37 15.35 19.11 18.71
CA ALA A 37 15.86 18.11 17.76
C ALA A 37 15.05 16.80 17.78
N ARG A 38 14.62 16.35 18.96
CA ARG A 38 13.76 15.16 19.08
C ARG A 38 12.37 15.38 18.49
N ASP A 39 11.79 16.56 18.72
CA ASP A 39 10.45 16.88 18.22
C ASP A 39 10.46 17.12 16.70
N GLU A 40 11.52 17.74 16.17
CA GLU A 40 11.76 17.88 14.73
C GLU A 40 11.93 16.52 14.05
N ALA A 41 12.77 15.64 14.61
CA ALA A 41 12.94 14.28 14.08
C ALA A 41 11.62 13.48 14.08
N LYS A 42 10.80 13.59 15.14
CA LYS A 42 9.48 12.97 15.17
C LYS A 42 8.56 13.51 14.09
N LYS A 43 8.52 14.84 13.91
CA LYS A 43 7.70 15.47 12.85
C LYS A 43 8.13 15.01 11.46
N GLU A 44 9.44 14.88 11.21
CA GLU A 44 9.97 14.41 9.93
C GLU A 44 9.60 12.94 9.70
N VAL A 45 9.72 12.08 10.72
CA VAL A 45 9.29 10.67 10.64
C VAL A 45 7.79 10.56 10.36
N ASP A 46 6.96 11.34 11.03
CA ASP A 46 5.51 11.32 10.83
C ASP A 46 5.13 11.85 9.44
N ALA A 47 5.81 12.89 8.95
CA ALA A 47 5.64 13.39 7.59
C ALA A 47 6.04 12.33 6.55
N TYR A 48 7.16 11.63 6.77
CA TYR A 48 7.61 10.55 5.89
C TYR A 48 6.62 9.37 5.88
N ARG A 49 6.11 8.97 7.05
CA ARG A 49 5.06 7.95 7.17
C ARG A 49 3.80 8.33 6.40
N LYS A 50 3.28 9.55 6.61
CA LYS A 50 2.11 10.03 5.87
C LYS A 50 2.33 10.02 4.36
N LYS A 51 3.48 10.50 3.90
CA LYS A 51 3.83 10.47 2.47
C LYS A 51 3.85 9.04 1.93
N LYS A 52 4.42 8.09 2.66
CA LYS A 52 4.45 6.68 2.25
C LYS A 52 3.08 6.01 2.29
N GLU A 53 2.23 6.34 3.26
CA GLU A 53 0.84 5.87 3.28
C GLU A 53 0.03 6.45 2.13
N GLU A 54 0.22 7.72 1.76
CA GLU A 54 -0.42 8.33 0.60
C GLU A 54 0.05 7.70 -0.71
N GLU A 55 1.35 7.46 -0.87
CA GLU A 55 1.91 6.72 -2.01
C GLU A 55 1.33 5.31 -2.08
N PHE A 56 1.25 4.60 -0.94
CA PHE A 56 0.68 3.25 -0.87
C PHE A 56 -0.81 3.24 -1.24
N LYS A 57 -1.61 4.16 -0.70
CA LYS A 57 -3.03 4.27 -1.04
C LYS A 57 -3.27 4.60 -2.50
N LYS A 58 -2.44 5.47 -3.10
CA LYS A 58 -2.49 5.75 -4.55
C LYS A 58 -2.17 4.51 -5.36
N PHE A 59 -1.10 3.81 -5.00
CA PHE A 59 -0.70 2.57 -5.64
C PHE A 59 -1.81 1.50 -5.54
N GLU A 60 -2.40 1.34 -4.36
CA GLU A 60 -3.52 0.43 -4.11
C GLU A 60 -4.74 0.81 -4.96
N ALA A 61 -5.10 2.10 -5.03
CA ALA A 61 -6.21 2.56 -5.85
C ALA A 61 -5.98 2.32 -7.35
N GLU A 62 -4.78 2.63 -7.85
CA GLU A 62 -4.40 2.43 -9.26
C GLU A 62 -4.37 0.94 -9.63
N HIS A 63 -3.81 0.08 -8.77
CA HIS A 63 -3.70 -1.35 -9.06
C HIS A 63 -5.02 -2.10 -8.81
N THR A 64 -5.85 -1.65 -7.88
CA THR A 64 -7.20 -2.20 -7.69
C THR A 64 -8.11 -1.86 -8.87
N GLN A 65 -7.91 -0.71 -9.53
CA GLN A 65 -8.62 -0.37 -10.76
C GLN A 65 -8.18 -1.24 -11.95
N GLY A 66 -6.89 -1.58 -12.04
CA GLY A 66 -6.37 -2.47 -13.08
C GLY A 66 -7.07 -3.83 -13.12
N ASN A 67 -7.37 -4.42 -11.94
CA ASN A 67 -8.09 -5.69 -11.86
C ASN A 67 -9.50 -5.62 -12.44
N LYS A 68 -10.25 -4.54 -12.16
CA LYS A 68 -11.62 -4.40 -12.70
C LYS A 68 -11.62 -4.22 -14.21
N GLN A 69 -10.69 -3.44 -14.75
CA GLN A 69 -10.58 -3.25 -16.19
C GLN A 69 -10.21 -4.56 -16.90
N ALA A 70 -9.25 -5.31 -16.37
CA ALA A 70 -8.88 -6.61 -16.89
C ALA A 70 -10.02 -7.63 -16.79
N GLU A 71 -10.78 -7.62 -15.70
CA GLU A 71 -11.96 -8.47 -15.50
C GLU A 71 -13.08 -8.12 -16.48
N ASP A 72 -13.38 -6.83 -16.67
CA ASP A 72 -14.39 -6.36 -17.63
C ASP A 72 -14.01 -6.71 -19.08
N GLU A 73 -12.73 -6.59 -19.44
CA GLU A 73 -12.22 -6.95 -20.77
C GLU A 73 -12.28 -8.46 -20.99
N ALA A 74 -11.85 -9.27 -20.01
CA ALA A 74 -11.96 -10.72 -20.06
C ALA A 74 -13.42 -11.19 -20.16
N ASN A 75 -14.33 -10.57 -19.42
CA ASN A 75 -15.77 -10.87 -19.50
C ASN A 75 -16.34 -10.56 -20.88
N ARG A 76 -15.98 -9.41 -21.49
CA ARG A 76 -16.40 -9.09 -22.86
C ARG A 76 -15.90 -10.09 -23.89
N GLU A 77 -14.63 -10.49 -23.80
CA GLU A 77 -14.08 -11.53 -24.69
C GLU A 77 -14.76 -12.88 -24.49
N ALA A 78 -15.03 -13.25 -23.23
CA ALA A 78 -15.74 -14.49 -22.90
C ALA A 78 -17.16 -14.48 -23.48
N ASP A 79 -17.91 -13.39 -23.31
CA ASP A 79 -19.26 -13.23 -23.86
C ASP A 79 -19.26 -13.31 -25.39
N ALA A 80 -18.29 -12.67 -26.05
CA ALA A 80 -18.13 -12.77 -27.51
C ALA A 80 -17.89 -14.22 -27.96
N LYS A 81 -16.99 -14.94 -27.28
CA LYS A 81 -16.73 -16.36 -27.57
C LYS A 81 -17.94 -17.25 -27.28
N ILE A 82 -18.69 -16.99 -26.22
CA ILE A 82 -19.94 -17.71 -25.92
C ILE A 82 -20.94 -17.52 -27.04
N GLN A 83 -21.11 -16.29 -27.55
CA GLN A 83 -22.00 -16.03 -28.68
C GLN A 83 -21.56 -16.76 -29.95
N GLU A 84 -20.25 -16.78 -30.26
CA GLU A 84 -19.71 -17.55 -31.38
C GLU A 84 -19.98 -19.06 -31.23
N ILE A 85 -19.73 -19.62 -30.04
CA ILE A 85 -19.99 -21.05 -29.76
C ILE A 85 -21.48 -21.36 -29.90
N GLN A 86 -22.36 -20.50 -29.39
CA GLN A 86 -23.81 -20.69 -29.53
C GLN A 86 -24.25 -20.63 -31.00
N ALA A 87 -23.71 -19.70 -31.79
CA ALA A 87 -24.00 -19.59 -33.21
C ALA A 87 -23.50 -20.82 -33.99
N ALA A 88 -22.27 -21.25 -33.73
CA ALA A 88 -21.69 -22.46 -34.31
C ALA A 88 -22.50 -23.71 -33.93
N GLY A 89 -22.89 -23.83 -32.66
CA GLY A 89 -23.72 -24.90 -32.15
C GLY A 89 -25.10 -24.95 -32.81
N LYS A 90 -25.80 -23.81 -32.94
CA LYS A 90 -27.08 -23.73 -33.66
C LYS A 90 -26.95 -24.15 -35.12
N LYS A 91 -25.84 -23.81 -35.78
CA LYS A 91 -25.58 -24.18 -37.18
C LYS A 91 -25.32 -25.68 -37.33
N SER A 92 -24.58 -26.30 -36.42
CA SER A 92 -24.25 -27.73 -36.47
C SER A 92 -25.32 -28.64 -35.86
N GLN A 93 -26.22 -28.10 -35.02
CA GLN A 93 -27.25 -28.85 -34.30
C GLN A 93 -28.08 -29.77 -35.20
N ARG A 94 -28.59 -29.24 -36.32
CA ARG A 94 -29.43 -30.04 -37.25
C ARG A 94 -28.67 -31.24 -37.80
N LYS A 95 -27.42 -31.03 -38.23
CA LYS A 95 -26.57 -32.10 -38.77
C LYS A 95 -26.27 -33.17 -37.72
N VAL A 96 -25.95 -32.75 -36.49
CA VAL A 96 -25.66 -33.69 -35.39
C VAL A 96 -26.89 -34.49 -35.00
N VAL A 97 -28.08 -33.87 -34.98
CA VAL A 97 -29.35 -34.57 -34.72
C VAL A 97 -29.64 -35.59 -35.82
N ASP A 98 -29.48 -35.23 -37.09
CA ASP A 98 -29.68 -36.16 -38.22
C ASP A 98 -28.69 -37.33 -38.20
N ASP A 99 -27.43 -37.07 -37.88
CA ASP A 99 -26.38 -38.09 -37.77
C ASP A 99 -26.65 -39.05 -36.59
N LEU A 100 -27.09 -38.53 -35.43
CA LEU A 100 -27.49 -39.34 -34.27
C LEU A 100 -28.72 -40.20 -34.58
N LEU A 101 -29.75 -39.63 -35.23
CA LEU A 101 -30.94 -40.37 -35.62
C LEU A 101 -30.61 -41.48 -36.61
N LYS A 102 -29.75 -41.21 -37.60
CA LYS A 102 -29.25 -42.24 -38.52
C LYS A 102 -28.49 -43.34 -37.79
N ALA A 103 -27.59 -43.01 -36.87
CA ALA A 103 -26.82 -44.01 -36.13
C ALA A 103 -27.70 -44.90 -35.23
N VAL A 104 -28.76 -44.34 -34.64
CA VAL A 104 -29.70 -45.12 -33.81
C VAL A 104 -30.63 -45.99 -34.66
N LEU A 105 -31.03 -45.53 -35.85
CA LEU A 105 -31.93 -46.26 -36.75
C LEU A 105 -31.19 -47.25 -37.67
N ASP A 106 -29.89 -47.07 -37.93
CA ASP A 106 -29.03 -48.01 -38.67
C ASP A 106 -28.58 -49.17 -37.77
N VAL A 107 -29.53 -50.06 -37.47
CA VAL A 107 -29.23 -51.30 -36.74
C VAL A 107 -28.46 -52.23 -37.67
N LYS A 108 -27.16 -52.37 -37.42
CA LYS A 108 -26.31 -53.41 -38.02
C LYS A 108 -26.17 -54.58 -37.05
N PRO A 109 -27.08 -55.57 -37.09
CA PRO A 109 -26.96 -56.73 -36.23
C PRO A 109 -25.73 -57.53 -36.64
N VAL A 110 -24.74 -57.57 -35.75
CA VAL A 110 -23.59 -58.46 -35.91
C VAL A 110 -23.91 -59.72 -35.11
N PRO A 111 -23.92 -60.91 -35.74
CA PRO A 111 -24.08 -62.15 -34.98
C PRO A 111 -22.91 -62.26 -33.99
N PRO A 112 -23.17 -62.70 -32.74
CA PRO A 112 -22.11 -62.89 -31.77
C PRO A 112 -21.08 -63.87 -32.35
N SER A 113 -19.82 -63.46 -32.45
CA SER A 113 -18.77 -64.36 -32.90
C SER A 113 -18.67 -65.51 -31.89
N ALA A 114 -18.79 -66.74 -32.38
CA ALA A 114 -18.68 -67.94 -31.55
C ALA A 114 -17.38 -67.91 -30.73
N ALA A 115 -17.51 -68.36 -29.48
CA ALA A 115 -16.43 -68.51 -28.49
C ALA A 115 -15.31 -69.46 -28.97
#